data_AF-A0A5K1GMY6-F1
#
_entry.id   AF-A0A5K1GMY6-F1
#
_cell.length_a   1.000
_cell.length_b   1.000
_cell.length_c   1.000
_cell.angle_alpha   90.00
_cell.angle_beta   90.00
_cell.angle_gamma   90.00
#
_symmetry.space_group_name_H-M   'P 1'
#
loop_
_entity.id
_entity.type
_entity.pdbx_description
1 polymer ?
#
loop_
_entity_poly.entity_id
_entity_poly.type
_entity_poly.pdbx_seq_one_letter_code
_entity_poly.pdbx_strand_id
1 'polypeptide(L)' 'FAPSMNAIIYHGDKQERLALVKKHMPRDIGPDFPLVVTSYEIAMNDSKVLARYCWKYVVIDE' A
#
# COMPACT_ATOMS: atom_id res chain seq x y z
N PHE A 1 1.35 18.50 2.98
CA PHE A 1 0.00 18.39 2.38
C PHE A 1 0.15 18.32 0.86
N ALA A 2 -0.39 17.28 0.21
CA ALA A 2 -0.18 16.98 -1.22
C ALA A 2 -1.45 16.36 -1.87
N PRO A 3 -2.47 17.17 -2.18
CA PRO A 3 -3.81 16.67 -2.58
C PRO A 3 -3.86 16.05 -3.98
N SER A 4 -2.86 16.28 -4.82
CA SER A 4 -2.76 15.69 -6.16
C SER A 4 -2.24 14.25 -6.16
N MET A 5 -1.79 13.73 -5.02
CA MET A 5 -1.25 12.38 -4.92
C MET A 5 -2.36 11.39 -4.58
N ASN A 6 -2.42 10.29 -5.34
CA ASN A 6 -3.34 9.20 -5.02
C ASN A 6 -2.83 8.45 -3.78
N ALA A 7 -3.71 8.28 -2.79
CA ALA A 7 -3.41 7.54 -1.59
C ALA A 7 -4.52 6.53 -1.28
N ILE A 8 -4.14 5.39 -0.70
CA ILE A 8 -5.07 4.38 -0.21
C ILE A 8 -4.79 4.09 1.27
N ILE A 9 -5.88 3.88 2.02
CA ILE A 9 -5.80 3.31 3.37
C ILE A 9 -5.86 1.80 3.21
N TYR A 10 -4.73 1.13 3.44
CA TYR A 10 -4.62 -0.32 3.37
C TYR A 10 -4.97 -0.92 4.72
N HIS A 11 -6.28 -1.09 4.92
CA HIS A 11 -6.89 -1.64 6.13
C HIS A 11 -8.10 -2.50 5.73
N GLY A 12 -8.68 -3.18 6.71
CA GLY A 12 -9.83 -4.07 6.53
C GLY A 12 -9.43 -5.52 6.70
N ASP A 13 -10.34 -6.44 6.37
CA ASP A 13 -10.05 -7.86 6.38
C ASP A 13 -9.13 -8.26 5.20
N LYS A 14 -8.73 -9.53 5.16
CA LYS A 14 -7.82 -10.02 4.14
C LYS A 14 -8.40 -9.92 2.72
N GLN A 15 -9.70 -10.13 2.54
CA GLN A 15 -10.33 -10.08 1.23
C GLN A 15 -10.45 -8.64 0.73
N GLU A 16 -10.83 -7.71 1.60
CA GLU A 16 -10.88 -6.27 1.31
C GLU A 16 -9.51 -5.75 0.87
N ARG A 17 -8.44 -6.11 1.60
CA ARG A 17 -7.07 -5.73 1.27
C ARG A 17 -6.60 -6.30 -0.07
N LEU A 18 -6.94 -7.55 -0.38
CA LEU A 18 -6.65 -8.13 -1.69
C LEU A 18 -7.41 -7.42 -2.83
N ALA A 19 -8.65 -7.02 -2.57
CA ALA A 19 -9.42 -6.22 -3.52
C ALA A 19 -8.80 -4.84 -3.74
N LEU A 20 -8.30 -4.19 -2.68
CA LEU A 20 -7.55 -2.92 -2.78
C LEU A 20 -6.30 -3.06 -3.64
N VAL A 21 -5.49 -4.10 -3.41
CA VAL A 21 -4.29 -4.38 -4.23
C VAL A 21 -4.68 -4.54 -5.69
N LYS A 22 -5.66 -5.40 -5.98
CA LYS A 22 -6.09 -5.68 -7.34
C LYS A 22 -6.62 -4.44 -8.07
N LYS A 23 -7.31 -3.56 -7.35
CA LYS A 23 -7.98 -2.39 -7.93
C LYS A 23 -7.05 -1.19 -8.08
N HIS A 24 -6.13 -0.96 -7.15
CA HIS A 24 -5.38 0.29 -7.05
C HIS A 24 -3.86 0.14 -7.11
N MET A 25 -3.30 -1.06 -6.96
CA MET A 25 -1.85 -1.26 -6.93
C MET A 25 -1.39 -1.99 -8.20
N PRO A 26 -0.94 -1.25 -9.24
CA PRO A 26 -0.41 -1.87 -10.44
C PRO A 26 0.87 -2.64 -10.13
N ARG A 27 1.19 -3.64 -10.95
CA ARG A 27 2.35 -4.53 -10.74
C ARG A 27 3.67 -3.78 -10.73
N ASP A 28 3.79 -2.80 -11.61
CA ASP A 28 4.99 -1.96 -11.73
C ASP A 28 4.78 -0.67 -10.93
N ILE A 29 5.81 -0.27 -10.19
CA ILE A 29 5.78 1.02 -9.49
C ILE A 29 6.04 2.14 -10.49
N GLY A 30 5.13 3.12 -10.51
CA GLY A 30 5.21 4.30 -11.37
C GLY A 30 4.39 5.47 -10.82
N PRO A 31 4.19 6.53 -11.62
CA PRO A 31 3.47 7.74 -11.20
C PRO A 31 2.03 7.48 -10.70
N ASP A 32 1.39 6.43 -11.21
CA ASP A 32 0.02 6.06 -10.86
C ASP A 32 -0.05 5.15 -9.61
N PHE A 33 1.10 4.68 -9.11
CA PHE A 33 1.13 3.82 -7.94
C PHE A 33 0.76 4.64 -6.68
N PRO A 34 -0.21 4.20 -5.87
CA PRO A 34 -0.71 5.00 -4.77
C PRO A 34 0.26 5.03 -3.59
N LEU A 35 0.20 6.10 -2.81
CA LEU A 35 0.74 6.12 -1.46
C LEU A 35 -0.10 5.18 -0.58
N VAL A 36 0.57 4.24 0.10
CA VAL A 36 -0.10 3.24 0.93
C VAL A 36 0.08 3.60 2.40
N VAL A 37 -1.03 3.90 3.07
CA VAL A 37 -1.06 4.14 4.52
C VAL A 37 -1.60 2.89 5.20
N THR A 38 -0.87 2.37 6.18
CA THR A 38 -1.26 1.15 6.89
C THR A 38 -0.69 1.14 8.31
N SER A 39 -1.21 0.27 9.18
CA SER A 39 -0.63 0.05 10.50
C SER A 39 0.55 -0.92 10.44
N TYR A 40 1.36 -0.93 11.49
CA TYR A 40 2.50 -1.83 11.62
C TYR A 40 2.09 -3.31 11.55
N GLU A 41 1.01 -3.68 12.25
CA GLU A 41 0.51 -5.05 12.31
C GLU A 41 0.04 -5.55 10.94
N ILE A 42 -0.64 -4.70 10.18
CA ILE A 42 -1.11 -5.05 8.83
C ILE A 42 0.08 -5.19 7.88
N ALA A 43 1.04 -4.26 7.92
CA ALA A 43 2.25 -4.36 7.10
C ALA A 43 3.05 -5.64 7.38
N MET A 44 3.18 -6.04 8.65
CA MET A 44 3.84 -7.30 9.02
C MET A 44 3.09 -8.53 8.52
N ASN A 45 1.77 -8.59 8.78
CA ASN A 45 0.93 -9.72 8.40
C ASN A 45 0.89 -9.93 6.88
N ASP A 46 0.85 -8.84 6.11
CA ASP A 46 0.79 -8.87 4.64
C ASP A 46 2.16 -8.63 3.97
N SER A 47 3.26 -8.74 4.73
CA SER A 47 4.63 -8.49 4.27
C SER A 47 4.97 -9.19 2.96
N LYS A 48 4.54 -10.45 2.78
CA LYS A 48 4.76 -11.21 1.53
C LYS A 48 4.06 -10.62 0.30
N VAL A 49 2.93 -9.94 0.49
CA VAL A 49 2.20 -9.28 -0.59
C VAL A 49 2.87 -7.94 -0.91
N LEU A 50 3.17 -7.17 0.13
CA LEU A 50 3.76 -5.83 0.00
C LEU A 50 5.21 -5.88 -0.50
N ALA A 51 5.98 -6.91 -0.15
CA ALA A 51 7.37 -7.10 -0.60
C ALA A 51 7.50 -7.41 -2.10
N ARG A 52 6.40 -7.63 -2.83
CA ARG A 52 6.42 -7.79 -4.29
C ARG A 52 6.74 -6.50 -5.03
N TYR A 53 6.57 -5.37 -4.36
CA TYR A 53 6.81 -4.05 -4.90
C TYR A 53 8.20 -3.55 -4.48
N CYS A 54 8.97 -3.01 -5.43
CA CYS A 54 10.28 -2.40 -5.16
C CYS A 54 10.13 -0.99 -4.57
N TRP A 55 9.76 -0.90 -3.29
CA TRP A 55 9.53 0.38 -2.60
C TRP A 55 10.74 1.31 -2.69
N LYS A 56 10.51 2.54 -3.15
CA LYS A 56 11.54 3.59 -3.17
C LYS A 56 11.73 4.25 -1.80
N TYR A 57 10.66 4.32 -1.03
CA TYR A 57 10.63 4.91 0.31
C TYR A 57 9.68 4.10 1.20
N VAL A 58 10.05 3.98 2.47
CA VAL A 58 9.19 3.50 3.55
C VAL A 58 9.33 4.53 4.66
N VAL A 59 8.21 5.11 5.08
CA VAL A 59 8.16 6.04 6.21
C VAL A 59 7.50 5.29 7.36
N ILE A 60 8.16 5.30 8.51
CA ILE A 60 7.67 4.70 9.74
C ILE A 60 7.41 5.84 10.71
N ASP A 61 6.19 5.89 11.23
CA ASP A 61 5.73 6.87 12.21
C ASP A 61 5.07 6.11 13.37
N GLU A 62 4.94 6.77 14.51
CA GLU A 62 4.40 6.21 15.76
C GLU A 62 2.88 6.27 15.84
#